data_AF-A0A921GDM1-F1
#
_entry.id   AF-A0A921GDM1-F1
#
_cell.length_a   1.000
_cell.length_b   1.000
_cell.length_c   1.000
_cell.angle_alpha   90.00
_cell.angle_beta   90.00
_cell.angle_gamma   90.00
#
_symmetry.space_group_name_H-M   'P 1'
#
loop_
_entity.id
_entity.type
_entity.pdbx_description
1 polymer ?
#
loop_
_entity_poly.entity_id
_entity_poly.type
_entity_poly.pdbx_seq_one_letter_code
_entity_poly.pdbx_strand_id
1 'polypeptide(L)'
;MKLKRWHLYVVVTLCFCIAFISINRKYDEFYRVNGINNDNRALIEMYLDDEEQEYLIENAIAVNEFIKYIEIPDFNLMNYEFYNALDKTNKYPDLNNLISVGNQLADKLEVSFASRALSYCDILIKNDLVEAYINQENFDFDNIEYYQMLRAIYDETDYTYVSDTNNYLNKMKEIDQLDDNELYDSFKQLSINYNKTSLATLFNQDLLPNAKRIYNPSKLSIVINNETFIGGYEPKKLVIASGIPRIKHFMYLQEETYQNLLEMYRACYKECDKGLILTKSFIGYDVALLEDRGVVAGYNEYQLGSTVDLQKSEISVKDFNQTDIYAWLMEHSYEYGFILRYPADKVEVTGHEYSPTTFRYVGKEIATILHNQNLALEEYKDNKE
;
A
#
# COMPACT_ATOMS: atom_id res chain seq x y z
N MET A 1 40.40 41.98 74.39
CA MET A 1 38.98 41.59 74.48
C MET A 1 38.84 40.22 73.82
N LYS A 2 38.65 39.12 74.59
CA LYS A 2 38.54 37.77 74.01
C LYS A 2 37.17 37.64 73.33
N LEU A 3 37.13 37.64 71.99
CA LEU A 3 35.89 37.32 71.25
C LEU A 3 35.41 35.94 71.71
N LYS A 4 34.19 35.86 72.26
CA LYS A 4 33.54 34.57 72.53
C LYS A 4 33.29 33.88 71.19
N ARG A 5 33.54 32.57 71.08
CA ARG A 5 33.39 31.77 69.84
C ARG A 5 32.10 32.07 69.05
N TRP A 6 30.99 32.39 69.73
CA TRP A 6 29.73 32.78 69.10
C TRP A 6 29.79 34.04 68.22
N HIS A 7 30.64 35.03 68.54
CA HIS A 7 30.82 36.23 67.71
C HIS A 7 31.46 35.90 66.35
N LEU A 8 32.33 34.88 66.30
CA LEU A 8 32.91 34.40 65.05
C LEU A 8 31.83 33.78 64.15
N TYR A 9 30.93 32.96 64.72
CA TYR A 9 29.81 32.38 63.97
C TYR A 9 28.89 33.45 63.40
N VAL A 10 28.52 34.48 64.19
CA VAL A 10 27.68 35.58 63.72
C VAL A 10 28.34 36.35 62.58
N VAL A 11 29.65 36.66 62.69
CA VAL A 11 30.39 37.36 61.63
C VAL A 11 30.49 36.51 60.36
N VAL A 12 30.78 35.20 60.49
CA VAL A 12 30.87 34.30 59.34
C VAL A 12 29.52 34.14 58.64
N THR A 13 28.43 33.98 59.38
CA THR A 13 27.07 33.91 58.82
C THR A 13 26.70 35.22 58.13
N LEU A 14 27.01 36.38 58.73
CA LEU A 14 26.77 37.68 58.12
C LEU A 14 27.56 37.85 56.82
N CYS A 15 28.85 37.48 56.82
CA CYS A 15 29.68 37.50 55.62
C CYS A 15 29.15 36.54 54.54
N PHE A 16 28.68 35.35 54.91
CA PHE A 16 28.07 34.41 54.00
C PHE A 16 26.77 34.96 53.40
N CYS A 17 25.88 35.53 54.21
CA CYS A 17 24.64 36.14 53.73
C CYS A 17 24.92 37.33 52.79
N ILE A 18 25.89 38.19 53.11
CA ILE A 18 26.28 39.32 52.24
C ILE A 18 26.88 38.81 50.92
N ALA A 19 27.76 37.81 50.97
CA ALA A 19 28.32 37.20 49.77
C ALA A 19 27.24 36.51 48.93
N PHE A 20 26.34 35.77 49.56
CA PHE A 20 25.22 35.08 48.91
C PHE A 20 24.28 36.09 48.23
N ILE A 21 23.86 37.14 48.94
CA ILE A 21 23.03 38.23 48.38
C ILE A 21 23.77 38.93 47.23
N SER A 22 25.07 39.21 47.39
CA SER A 22 25.84 39.89 46.35
C SER A 22 26.04 39.05 45.08
N ILE A 23 26.15 37.73 45.21
CA ILE A 23 26.24 36.79 44.09
C ILE A 23 24.86 36.66 43.43
N ASN A 24 23.81 36.47 44.21
CA ASN A 24 22.44 36.31 43.70
C ASN A 24 21.94 37.57 42.97
N ARG A 25 22.33 38.78 43.42
CA ARG A 25 22.01 40.05 42.74
C ARG A 25 22.74 40.25 41.40
N LYS A 26 23.79 39.48 41.13
CA LYS A 26 24.57 39.52 39.88
C LYS A 26 24.41 38.25 39.05
N TYR A 27 23.58 37.31 39.52
CA TYR A 27 23.31 36.09 38.80
C TYR A 27 22.41 36.41 37.62
N ASP A 28 22.93 36.21 36.41
CA ASP A 28 22.11 36.27 35.21
C ASP A 28 21.62 34.85 34.92
N GLU A 29 20.31 34.64 35.06
CA GLU A 29 19.67 33.33 34.91
C GLU A 29 19.93 32.75 33.51
N PHE A 30 20.02 33.61 32.50
CA PHE A 30 20.33 33.23 31.12
C PHE A 30 21.82 33.06 30.80
N TYR A 31 22.74 33.21 31.77
CA TYR A 31 24.19 33.09 31.51
C TYR A 31 24.60 31.73 30.89
N ARG A 32 23.80 30.69 31.12
CA ARG A 32 24.03 29.34 30.57
C ARG A 32 23.53 29.16 29.14
N VAL A 33 22.71 30.08 28.65
CA VAL A 33 22.07 30.03 27.33
C VAL A 33 23.05 30.58 26.29
N ASN A 34 23.49 29.71 25.38
CA ASN A 34 24.45 30.10 24.35
C ASN A 34 23.81 31.04 23.32
N GLY A 35 24.48 32.16 23.01
CA GLY A 35 24.01 33.14 22.04
C GLY A 35 23.08 34.23 22.61
N ILE A 36 22.89 34.30 23.93
CA ILE A 36 22.09 35.35 24.59
C ILE A 36 22.69 36.74 24.34
N ASN A 37 21.84 37.71 24.00
CA ASN A 37 22.15 39.13 23.88
C ASN A 37 20.94 39.96 24.36
N ASN A 38 21.04 41.28 24.39
CA ASN A 38 19.95 42.12 24.90
C ASN A 38 18.66 42.02 24.05
N ASP A 39 18.79 41.82 22.74
CA ASP A 39 17.66 41.82 21.82
C ASP A 39 16.87 40.51 21.91
N ASN A 40 17.56 39.37 21.87
CA ASN A 40 16.90 38.06 22.00
C ASN A 40 16.42 37.79 23.43
N ARG A 41 17.07 38.37 24.46
CA ARG A 41 16.56 38.34 25.83
C ARG A 41 15.20 39.01 25.94
N ALA A 42 15.03 40.17 25.31
CA ALA A 42 13.74 40.87 25.32
C ALA A 42 12.64 40.04 24.62
N LEU A 43 12.99 39.31 23.55
CA LEU A 43 12.05 38.38 22.90
C LEU A 43 11.70 37.20 23.81
N ILE A 44 12.70 36.60 24.47
CA ILE A 44 12.50 35.50 25.43
C ILE A 44 11.57 35.93 26.57
N GLU A 45 11.85 37.06 27.21
CA GLU A 45 11.03 37.58 28.30
C GLU A 45 9.63 38.03 27.86
N MET A 46 9.43 38.32 26.55
CA MET A 46 8.14 38.76 26.00
C MET A 46 7.24 37.59 25.56
N TYR A 47 7.83 36.51 25.05
CA TYR A 47 7.09 35.42 24.40
C TYR A 47 7.13 34.10 25.16
N LEU A 48 8.16 33.84 25.97
CA LEU A 48 8.25 32.61 26.76
C LEU A 48 7.68 32.83 28.15
N ASP A 49 6.90 31.87 28.63
CA ASP A 49 6.46 31.87 30.02
C ASP A 49 7.59 31.45 30.99
N ASP A 50 7.33 31.54 32.29
CA ASP A 50 8.32 31.23 33.33
C ASP A 50 8.80 29.76 33.27
N GLU A 51 7.92 28.83 32.86
CA GLU A 51 8.23 27.40 32.76
C GLU A 51 9.14 27.12 31.56
N GLU A 52 8.85 27.73 30.42
CA GLU A 52 9.69 27.68 29.23
C GLU A 52 11.06 28.34 29.48
N GLN A 53 11.10 29.48 30.18
CA GLN A 53 12.37 30.13 30.54
C GLN A 53 13.23 29.24 31.46
N GLU A 54 12.62 28.57 32.45
CA GLU A 54 13.33 27.61 33.30
C GLU A 54 13.87 26.44 32.47
N TYR A 55 13.02 25.86 31.60
CA TYR A 55 13.40 24.78 30.69
C TYR A 55 14.57 25.17 29.77
N LEU A 56 14.58 26.39 29.23
CA LEU A 56 15.65 26.96 28.41
C LEU A 56 17.00 26.92 29.14
N ILE A 57 16.99 27.36 30.39
CA ILE A 57 18.18 27.52 31.23
C ILE A 57 18.70 26.16 31.71
N GLU A 58 17.79 25.27 32.13
CA GLU A 58 18.14 23.93 32.61
C GLU A 58 18.79 23.08 31.52
N ASN A 59 18.28 23.16 30.30
CA ASN A 59 18.77 22.39 29.15
C ASN A 59 19.86 23.13 28.36
N ALA A 60 20.21 24.36 28.73
CA ALA A 60 21.21 25.19 28.07
C ALA A 60 21.01 25.28 26.54
N ILE A 61 19.76 25.42 26.10
CA ILE A 61 19.38 25.43 24.69
C ILE A 61 19.96 26.70 24.04
N ALA A 62 20.62 26.56 22.89
CA ALA A 62 21.20 27.69 22.20
C ALA A 62 20.13 28.53 21.48
N VAL A 63 20.26 29.87 21.53
CA VAL A 63 19.24 30.79 20.99
C VAL A 63 18.93 30.52 19.51
N ASN A 64 19.94 30.16 18.71
CA ASN A 64 19.77 29.88 17.29
C ASN A 64 18.87 28.66 16.98
N GLU A 65 18.64 27.78 17.95
CA GLU A 65 17.81 26.58 17.76
C GLU A 65 16.31 26.90 17.72
N PHE A 66 15.86 27.99 18.34
CA PHE A 66 14.43 28.29 18.48
C PHE A 66 14.04 29.73 18.12
N ILE A 67 14.98 30.68 18.10
CA ILE A 67 14.67 32.11 17.95
C ILE A 67 13.90 32.44 16.65
N LYS A 68 14.06 31.64 15.59
CA LYS A 68 13.32 31.79 14.34
C LYS A 68 11.81 31.54 14.47
N TYR A 69 11.37 30.88 15.54
CA TYR A 69 9.98 30.50 15.77
C TYR A 69 9.31 31.28 16.89
N ILE A 70 10.07 32.02 17.70
CA ILE A 70 9.60 32.56 19.00
C ILE A 70 8.39 33.51 18.87
N GLU A 71 8.26 34.19 17.73
CA GLU A 71 7.17 35.12 17.46
C GLU A 71 5.94 34.44 16.82
N ILE A 72 6.04 33.16 16.48
CA ILE A 72 4.97 32.40 15.81
C ILE A 72 3.92 32.00 16.85
N PRO A 73 2.61 32.19 16.59
CA PRO A 73 1.55 31.75 17.47
C PRO A 73 1.66 30.25 17.81
N ASP A 74 1.31 29.91 19.05
CA ASP A 74 1.37 28.55 19.60
C ASP A 74 2.77 27.91 19.62
N PHE A 75 3.83 28.69 19.43
CA PHE A 75 5.19 28.23 19.66
C PHE A 75 5.34 27.77 21.13
N ASN A 76 5.91 26.58 21.31
CA ASN A 76 6.26 26.01 22.61
C ASN A 76 7.74 25.61 22.58
N LEU A 77 8.55 26.20 23.46
CA LEU A 77 9.98 25.96 23.52
C LEU A 77 10.31 24.49 23.77
N MET A 78 9.52 23.77 24.55
CA MET A 78 9.77 22.34 24.84
C MET A 78 9.76 21.49 23.56
N ASN A 79 9.04 21.93 22.52
CA ASN A 79 8.88 21.22 21.25
C ASN A 79 9.89 21.64 20.18
N TYR A 80 10.90 22.48 20.49
CA TYR A 80 11.79 23.07 19.50
C TYR A 80 12.53 22.05 18.61
N GLU A 81 12.88 20.88 19.15
CA GLU A 81 13.55 19.81 18.40
C GLU A 81 12.65 19.23 17.30
N PHE A 82 11.34 19.12 17.54
CA PHE A 82 10.37 18.67 16.55
C PHE A 82 10.25 19.69 15.41
N TYR A 83 10.18 21.00 15.74
CA TYR A 83 10.16 22.05 14.72
C TYR A 83 11.42 21.99 13.86
N ASN A 84 12.59 21.84 14.47
CA ASN A 84 13.86 21.73 13.75
C ASN A 84 13.95 20.45 12.90
N ALA A 85 13.40 19.33 13.35
CA ALA A 85 13.31 18.12 12.55
C ALA A 85 12.43 18.33 11.32
N LEU A 86 11.26 18.96 11.48
CA LEU A 86 10.34 19.27 10.38
C LEU A 86 10.92 20.31 9.40
N ASP A 87 11.57 21.36 9.89
CA ASP A 87 12.15 22.42 9.06
C ASP A 87 13.23 21.89 8.11
N LYS A 88 14.07 20.95 8.59
CA LYS A 88 15.10 20.29 7.77
C LYS A 88 14.53 19.58 6.53
N THR A 89 13.25 19.22 6.53
CA THR A 89 12.60 18.57 5.38
C THR A 89 12.28 19.52 4.24
N ASN A 90 12.20 20.83 4.51
CA ASN A 90 11.69 21.87 3.61
C ASN A 90 10.25 21.64 3.09
N LYS A 91 9.46 20.76 3.73
CA LYS A 91 8.07 20.47 3.33
C LYS A 91 7.05 21.48 3.86
N TYR A 92 7.42 22.24 4.89
CA TYR A 92 6.53 23.18 5.59
C TYR A 92 7.04 24.61 5.40
N PRO A 93 6.77 25.27 4.25
CA PRO A 93 7.28 26.61 3.97
C PRO A 93 6.60 27.71 4.81
N ASP A 94 5.42 27.44 5.36
CA ASP A 94 4.73 28.31 6.30
C ASP A 94 5.05 27.88 7.74
N LEU A 95 5.70 28.78 8.49
CA LEU A 95 6.10 28.52 9.88
C LEU A 95 4.90 28.30 10.80
N ASN A 96 3.74 28.90 10.54
CA ASN A 96 2.54 28.65 11.35
C ASN A 96 2.09 27.20 11.22
N ASN A 97 2.10 26.67 10.00
CA ASN A 97 1.79 25.27 9.75
C ASN A 97 2.85 24.35 10.38
N LEU A 98 4.13 24.68 10.24
CA LEU A 98 5.23 23.92 10.85
C LEU A 98 5.08 23.80 12.37
N ILE A 99 4.79 24.92 13.06
CA ILE A 99 4.57 24.92 14.51
C ILE A 99 3.33 24.10 14.88
N SER A 100 2.22 24.27 14.16
CA SER A 100 1.00 23.51 14.43
C SER A 100 1.20 22.00 14.28
N VAL A 101 1.87 21.57 13.21
CA VAL A 101 2.19 20.15 12.97
C VAL A 101 3.19 19.65 14.01
N GLY A 102 4.21 20.44 14.34
CA GLY A 102 5.21 20.10 15.34
C GLY A 102 4.60 19.87 16.72
N ASN A 103 3.67 20.73 17.15
CA ASN A 103 2.95 20.57 18.42
C ASN A 103 2.10 19.30 18.43
N GLN A 104 1.27 19.08 17.41
CA GLN A 104 0.44 17.88 17.31
C GLN A 104 1.29 16.60 17.33
N LEU A 105 2.45 16.64 16.66
CA LEU A 105 3.38 15.52 16.61
C LEU A 105 4.04 15.26 17.96
N ALA A 106 4.53 16.32 18.63
CA ALA A 106 5.13 16.25 19.95
C ALA A 106 4.11 15.71 20.97
N ASP A 107 2.92 16.31 21.06
CA ASP A 107 1.87 15.91 21.98
C ASP A 107 1.53 14.41 21.86
N LYS A 108 1.43 13.90 20.62
CA LYS A 108 1.08 12.50 20.38
C LYS A 108 2.24 11.54 20.64
N LEU A 109 3.46 11.90 20.24
CA LEU A 109 4.65 11.06 20.42
C LEU A 109 5.15 11.03 21.86
N GLU A 110 5.14 12.17 22.55
CA GLU A 110 5.62 12.25 23.94
C GLU A 110 4.75 11.44 24.89
N VAL A 111 3.43 11.48 24.70
CA VAL A 111 2.48 10.63 25.44
C VAL A 111 2.78 9.15 25.25
N SER A 112 3.17 8.74 24.04
CA SER A 112 3.34 7.34 23.68
C SER A 112 4.75 6.80 23.95
N PHE A 113 5.78 7.64 23.81
CA PHE A 113 7.18 7.21 23.73
C PHE A 113 8.15 7.97 24.64
N ALA A 114 7.69 9.04 25.31
CA ALA A 114 8.47 9.88 26.22
C ALA A 114 9.85 10.22 25.64
N SER A 115 10.95 9.81 26.29
CA SER A 115 12.33 10.11 25.89
C SER A 115 12.74 9.60 24.50
N ARG A 116 11.91 8.76 23.85
CA ARG A 116 12.15 8.27 22.49
C ARG A 116 11.34 9.02 21.43
N ALA A 117 10.51 9.99 21.81
CA ALA A 117 9.59 10.68 20.90
C ALA A 117 10.30 11.27 19.68
N LEU A 118 11.44 11.96 19.86
CA LEU A 118 12.20 12.54 18.75
C LEU A 118 12.73 11.48 17.77
N SER A 119 13.16 10.31 18.27
CA SER A 119 13.59 9.20 17.40
C SER A 119 12.44 8.67 16.55
N TYR A 120 11.22 8.64 17.06
CA TYR A 120 10.04 8.24 16.31
C TYR A 120 9.59 9.35 15.34
N CYS A 121 9.76 10.62 15.68
CA CYS A 121 9.60 11.75 14.76
C CYS A 121 10.50 11.59 13.53
N ASP A 122 11.79 11.30 13.73
CA ASP A 122 12.74 11.08 12.63
C ASP A 122 12.32 9.91 11.74
N ILE A 123 11.78 8.83 12.32
CA ILE A 123 11.25 7.69 11.58
C ILE A 123 10.06 8.11 10.71
N LEU A 124 9.11 8.89 11.25
CA LEU A 124 7.95 9.37 10.49
C LEU A 124 8.37 10.32 9.36
N ILE A 125 9.30 11.23 9.62
CA ILE A 125 9.84 12.16 8.62
C ILE A 125 10.52 11.40 7.50
N LYS A 126 11.40 10.45 7.83
CA LYS A 126 12.15 9.64 6.86
C LYS A 126 11.21 8.88 5.92
N ASN A 127 10.09 8.40 6.45
CA ASN A 127 9.13 7.58 5.70
C ASN A 127 7.96 8.38 5.11
N ASP A 128 7.92 9.70 5.33
CA ASP A 128 6.86 10.61 4.90
C ASP A 128 5.47 10.20 5.43
N LEU A 129 5.40 9.95 6.74
CA LEU A 129 4.21 9.48 7.45
C LEU A 129 3.77 10.41 8.58
N VAL A 130 4.32 11.62 8.69
CA VAL A 130 3.99 12.60 9.75
C VAL A 130 2.48 12.89 9.78
N GLU A 131 1.93 13.30 8.64
CA GLU A 131 0.49 13.62 8.55
C GLU A 131 -0.40 12.41 8.81
N ALA A 132 0.01 11.23 8.31
CA ALA A 132 -0.72 9.99 8.53
C ALA A 132 -0.74 9.60 10.02
N TYR A 133 0.40 9.75 10.70
CA TYR A 133 0.49 9.52 12.13
C TYR A 133 -0.38 10.49 12.91
N ILE A 134 -0.38 11.78 12.58
CA ILE A 134 -1.22 12.78 13.26
C ILE A 134 -2.71 12.42 13.08
N ASN A 135 -3.13 12.15 11.84
CA ASN A 135 -4.53 11.99 11.47
C ASN A 135 -5.12 10.59 11.72
N GLN A 136 -4.33 9.60 12.16
CA GLN A 136 -4.80 8.22 12.38
C GLN A 136 -4.50 7.74 13.79
N GLU A 137 -5.52 7.26 14.50
CA GLU A 137 -5.39 6.82 15.90
C GLU A 137 -4.67 5.48 16.04
N ASN A 138 -4.87 4.56 15.10
CA ASN A 138 -4.36 3.19 15.15
C ASN A 138 -3.04 2.99 14.39
N PHE A 139 -2.23 4.03 14.25
CA PHE A 139 -0.92 3.91 13.59
C PHE A 139 0.02 2.98 14.37
N ASP A 140 0.62 2.03 13.66
CA ASP A 140 1.55 1.04 14.21
C ASP A 140 2.92 1.18 13.54
N PHE A 141 3.96 1.45 14.33
CA PHE A 141 5.32 1.64 13.83
C PHE A 141 5.94 0.37 13.24
N ASP A 142 5.43 -0.81 13.60
CA ASP A 142 5.89 -2.07 13.01
C ASP A 142 5.38 -2.25 11.57
N ASN A 143 4.36 -1.46 11.15
CA ASN A 143 3.72 -1.56 9.85
C ASN A 143 4.14 -0.50 8.83
N ILE A 144 5.21 0.27 9.10
CA ILE A 144 5.67 1.38 8.25
C ILE A 144 5.84 0.98 6.77
N GLU A 145 6.47 -0.16 6.50
CA GLU A 145 6.72 -0.59 5.12
C GLU A 145 5.40 -0.87 4.37
N TYR A 146 4.42 -1.44 5.06
CA TYR A 146 3.09 -1.72 4.50
C TYR A 146 2.29 -0.43 4.25
N TYR A 147 2.38 0.54 5.16
CA TYR A 147 1.82 1.87 4.97
C TYR A 147 2.37 2.56 3.72
N GLN A 148 3.69 2.48 3.50
CA GLN A 148 4.31 3.03 2.30
C GLN A 148 3.83 2.34 1.02
N MET A 149 3.63 1.02 1.06
CA MET A 149 3.10 0.28 -0.09
C MET A 149 1.67 0.71 -0.46
N LEU A 150 0.76 0.85 0.51
CA LEU A 150 -0.62 1.26 0.20
C LEU A 150 -0.75 2.75 -0.06
N ARG A 151 0.07 3.61 0.55
CA ARG A 151 -0.02 5.06 0.31
C ARG A 151 0.00 5.42 -1.18
N ALA A 152 0.73 4.67 -2.00
CA ALA A 152 0.83 4.90 -3.44
C ALA A 152 -0.49 4.71 -4.22
N ILE A 153 -1.49 4.02 -3.66
CA ILE A 153 -2.79 3.76 -4.30
C ILE A 153 -3.95 4.57 -3.69
N TYR A 154 -3.66 5.46 -2.74
CA TYR A 154 -4.61 6.36 -2.10
C TYR A 154 -4.32 7.81 -2.51
N ASP A 155 -5.31 8.68 -2.39
CA ASP A 155 -5.14 10.11 -2.63
C ASP A 155 -4.22 10.74 -1.55
N GLU A 156 -3.50 11.80 -1.90
CA GLU A 156 -2.45 12.38 -1.02
C GLU A 156 -2.95 12.79 0.38
N THR A 157 -4.21 13.20 0.49
CA THR A 157 -4.83 13.64 1.75
C THR A 157 -5.65 12.55 2.43
N ASP A 158 -5.69 11.36 1.86
CA ASP A 158 -6.47 10.25 2.38
C ASP A 158 -5.60 9.34 3.26
N TYR A 159 -5.60 9.61 4.56
CA TYR A 159 -4.82 8.84 5.53
C TYR A 159 -5.48 7.53 5.96
N THR A 160 -6.66 7.19 5.42
CA THR A 160 -7.37 5.95 5.81
C THR A 160 -6.61 4.67 5.46
N TYR A 161 -5.62 4.75 4.55
CA TYR A 161 -4.74 3.63 4.21
C TYR A 161 -4.02 3.05 5.44
N VAL A 162 -3.82 3.81 6.52
CA VAL A 162 -3.23 3.29 7.78
C VAL A 162 -4.19 2.28 8.40
N SER A 163 -5.44 2.69 8.62
CA SER A 163 -6.45 1.81 9.20
C SER A 163 -6.80 0.62 8.30
N ASP A 164 -6.87 0.84 6.98
CA ASP A 164 -7.08 -0.22 6.00
C ASP A 164 -5.92 -1.21 5.97
N THR A 165 -4.66 -0.73 5.98
CA THR A 165 -3.47 -1.58 6.06
C THR A 165 -3.52 -2.49 7.28
N ASN A 166 -3.79 -1.93 8.47
CA ASN A 166 -3.85 -2.73 9.69
C ASN A 166 -4.96 -3.80 9.63
N ASN A 167 -6.13 -3.45 9.09
CA ASN A 167 -7.23 -4.39 8.88
C ASN A 167 -6.83 -5.52 7.93
N TYR A 168 -6.21 -5.18 6.79
CA TYR A 168 -5.79 -6.17 5.80
C TYR A 168 -4.70 -7.08 6.35
N LEU A 169 -3.68 -6.54 7.01
CA LEU A 169 -2.64 -7.32 7.67
C LEU A 169 -3.23 -8.28 8.70
N ASN A 170 -4.17 -7.83 9.53
CA ASN A 170 -4.84 -8.67 10.50
C ASN A 170 -5.65 -9.80 9.83
N LYS A 171 -6.39 -9.52 8.75
CA LYS A 171 -7.11 -10.56 8.00
C LYS A 171 -6.16 -11.57 7.35
N MET A 172 -5.06 -11.09 6.76
CA MET A 172 -4.07 -11.97 6.13
C MET A 172 -3.37 -12.88 7.15
N LYS A 173 -3.05 -12.36 8.34
CA LYS A 173 -2.43 -13.14 9.43
C LYS A 173 -3.41 -14.09 10.11
N GLU A 174 -4.56 -13.59 10.55
CA GLU A 174 -5.46 -14.34 11.43
C GLU A 174 -6.45 -15.23 10.67
N ILE A 175 -6.95 -14.76 9.52
CA ILE A 175 -7.94 -15.50 8.72
C ILE A 175 -7.24 -16.35 7.67
N ASP A 176 -6.35 -15.73 6.90
CA ASP A 176 -5.69 -16.39 5.78
C ASP A 176 -4.41 -17.15 6.21
N GLN A 177 -3.98 -16.99 7.48
CA GLN A 177 -2.90 -17.74 8.14
C GLN A 177 -1.54 -17.64 7.47
N LEU A 178 -1.23 -16.48 6.88
CA LEU A 178 0.09 -16.24 6.28
C LEU A 178 1.18 -16.05 7.34
N ASP A 179 2.35 -16.63 7.09
CA ASP A 179 3.56 -16.31 7.86
C ASP A 179 4.14 -14.94 7.46
N ASP A 180 5.14 -14.44 8.21
CA ASP A 180 5.70 -13.11 7.99
C ASP A 180 6.35 -12.93 6.60
N ASN A 181 6.95 -13.99 6.03
CA ASN A 181 7.58 -13.92 4.71
C ASN A 181 6.50 -13.89 3.62
N GLU A 182 5.54 -14.81 3.71
CA GLU A 182 4.41 -14.89 2.78
C GLU A 182 3.56 -13.61 2.81
N LEU A 183 3.38 -13.04 4.00
CA LEU A 183 2.63 -11.81 4.22
C LEU A 183 3.27 -10.65 3.47
N TYR A 184 4.58 -10.45 3.63
CA TYR A 184 5.28 -9.35 2.98
C TYR A 184 5.16 -9.43 1.46
N ASP A 185 5.48 -10.59 0.89
CA ASP A 185 5.41 -10.80 -0.56
C ASP A 185 3.97 -10.67 -1.08
N SER A 186 2.99 -11.23 -0.37
CA SER A 186 1.58 -11.12 -0.74
C SER A 186 1.08 -9.68 -0.68
N PHE A 187 1.46 -8.93 0.36
CA PHE A 187 1.06 -7.53 0.51
C PHE A 187 1.69 -6.63 -0.56
N LYS A 188 2.95 -6.90 -0.92
CA LYS A 188 3.60 -6.26 -2.06
C LYS A 188 2.83 -6.53 -3.35
N GLN A 189 2.41 -7.77 -3.60
CA GLN A 189 1.58 -8.09 -4.77
C GLN A 189 0.22 -7.37 -4.74
N LEU A 190 -0.39 -7.20 -3.57
CA LEU A 190 -1.63 -6.42 -3.43
C LEU A 190 -1.43 -4.97 -3.89
N SER A 191 -0.39 -4.30 -3.39
CA SER A 191 -0.08 -2.90 -3.75
C SER A 191 0.17 -2.71 -5.25
N ILE A 192 0.63 -3.77 -5.93
CA ILE A 192 0.90 -3.74 -7.37
C ILE A 192 -0.37 -4.04 -8.16
N ASN A 193 -1.19 -5.01 -7.76
CA ASN A 193 -2.28 -5.53 -8.59
C ASN A 193 -3.62 -4.83 -8.36
N TYR A 194 -3.81 -4.19 -7.20
CA TYR A 194 -5.09 -3.61 -6.79
C TYR A 194 -5.02 -2.09 -6.68
N ASN A 195 -6.16 -1.45 -6.94
CA ASN A 195 -6.45 -0.08 -6.51
C ASN A 195 -7.27 -0.09 -5.21
N LYS A 196 -7.41 1.07 -4.55
CA LYS A 196 -8.16 1.24 -3.30
C LYS A 196 -9.52 0.52 -3.31
N THR A 197 -10.36 0.76 -4.32
CA THR A 197 -11.72 0.18 -4.41
C THR A 197 -11.68 -1.34 -4.56
N SER A 198 -10.86 -1.85 -5.47
CA SER A 198 -10.73 -3.29 -5.72
C SER A 198 -10.17 -4.05 -4.52
N LEU A 199 -9.27 -3.41 -3.75
CA LEU A 199 -8.67 -3.95 -2.54
C LEU A 199 -9.70 -4.02 -1.40
N ALA A 200 -10.51 -2.95 -1.24
CA ALA A 200 -11.64 -2.96 -0.31
C ALA A 200 -12.61 -4.10 -0.64
N THR A 201 -12.92 -4.34 -1.92
CA THR A 201 -13.77 -5.48 -2.35
C THR A 201 -13.14 -6.83 -1.98
N LEU A 202 -11.82 -6.98 -2.11
CA LEU A 202 -11.13 -8.23 -1.77
C LEU A 202 -11.23 -8.56 -0.26
N PHE A 203 -11.11 -7.55 0.60
CA PHE A 203 -11.07 -7.76 2.05
C PHE A 203 -12.42 -7.65 2.74
N ASN A 204 -13.37 -6.86 2.23
CA ASN A 204 -14.62 -6.55 2.92
C ASN A 204 -15.80 -7.44 2.51
N GLN A 205 -15.57 -8.45 1.68
CA GLN A 205 -16.57 -9.45 1.34
C GLN A 205 -16.37 -10.77 2.07
N ASP A 206 -17.51 -11.38 2.44
CA ASP A 206 -17.56 -12.76 2.90
C ASP A 206 -17.27 -13.70 1.74
N LEU A 207 -16.36 -14.63 1.98
CA LEU A 207 -15.96 -15.60 0.97
C LEU A 207 -16.95 -16.76 0.90
N LEU A 208 -17.02 -17.41 -0.26
CA LEU A 208 -17.68 -18.71 -0.37
C LEU A 208 -17.00 -19.72 0.57
N PRO A 209 -17.71 -20.75 1.06
CA PRO A 209 -17.11 -21.77 1.91
C PRO A 209 -15.85 -22.37 1.27
N ASN A 210 -14.78 -22.49 2.06
CA ASN A 210 -13.45 -22.98 1.66
C ASN A 210 -12.69 -22.09 0.66
N ALA A 211 -13.25 -20.97 0.23
CA ALA A 211 -12.55 -20.09 -0.68
C ALA A 211 -11.44 -19.29 0.00
N LYS A 212 -10.38 -19.01 -0.77
CA LYS A 212 -9.21 -18.24 -0.33
C LYS A 212 -9.01 -17.00 -1.19
N ARG A 213 -8.45 -15.94 -0.59
CA ARG A 213 -8.07 -14.74 -1.33
C ARG A 213 -6.83 -15.01 -2.18
N ILE A 214 -6.81 -14.43 -3.37
CA ILE A 214 -5.65 -14.41 -4.25
C ILE A 214 -5.07 -13.00 -4.26
N TYR A 215 -3.83 -12.86 -3.80
CA TYR A 215 -3.15 -11.57 -3.71
C TYR A 215 -2.37 -11.20 -4.97
N ASN A 216 -2.04 -12.19 -5.81
CA ASN A 216 -1.35 -12.01 -7.09
C ASN A 216 -2.18 -12.53 -8.28
N PRO A 217 -3.28 -11.85 -8.65
CA PRO A 217 -4.14 -12.27 -9.75
C PRO A 217 -3.49 -12.10 -11.14
N SER A 218 -2.36 -11.37 -11.27
CA SER A 218 -1.65 -11.23 -12.55
C SER A 218 -0.76 -12.41 -12.91
N LYS A 219 -0.55 -13.36 -11.98
CA LYS A 219 0.21 -14.59 -12.27
C LYS A 219 -0.50 -15.40 -13.36
N LEU A 220 0.18 -15.63 -14.49
CA LEU A 220 -0.42 -16.30 -15.66
C LEU A 220 -0.90 -17.74 -15.35
N SER A 221 -0.26 -18.42 -14.41
CA SER A 221 -0.62 -19.79 -13.99
C SER A 221 -1.74 -19.85 -12.95
N ILE A 222 -2.34 -18.71 -12.56
CA ILE A 222 -3.37 -18.72 -11.51
C ILE A 222 -4.66 -19.37 -12.01
N VAL A 223 -5.19 -20.28 -11.20
CA VAL A 223 -6.50 -20.90 -11.40
C VAL A 223 -7.52 -20.09 -10.63
N ILE A 224 -8.56 -19.61 -11.31
CA ILE A 224 -9.72 -19.00 -10.65
C ILE A 224 -10.94 -19.92 -10.77
N ASN A 225 -11.52 -20.27 -9.63
CA ASN A 225 -12.73 -21.07 -9.51
C ASN A 225 -13.51 -20.64 -8.24
N ASN A 226 -14.50 -21.44 -7.82
CA ASN A 226 -15.33 -21.16 -6.64
C ASN A 226 -14.58 -21.21 -5.30
N GLU A 227 -13.32 -21.65 -5.27
CA GLU A 227 -12.45 -21.72 -4.09
C GLU A 227 -11.38 -20.61 -4.07
N THR A 228 -11.37 -19.72 -5.06
CA THR A 228 -10.37 -18.66 -5.17
C THR A 228 -11.04 -17.32 -5.47
N PHE A 229 -10.80 -16.33 -4.63
CA PHE A 229 -11.41 -15.02 -4.73
C PHE A 229 -10.38 -13.95 -5.06
N ILE A 230 -10.62 -13.21 -6.16
CA ILE A 230 -9.77 -12.09 -6.60
C ILE A 230 -10.38 -10.72 -6.31
N GLY A 231 -11.50 -10.66 -5.59
CA GLY A 231 -12.14 -9.39 -5.26
C GLY A 231 -12.52 -8.59 -6.52
N GLY A 232 -12.38 -7.27 -6.44
CA GLY A 232 -12.66 -6.36 -7.56
C GLY A 232 -11.49 -6.18 -8.52
N TYR A 233 -10.54 -7.13 -8.59
CA TYR A 233 -9.35 -7.01 -9.45
C TYR A 233 -9.72 -6.69 -10.90
N GLU A 234 -9.02 -5.74 -11.49
CA GLU A 234 -9.06 -5.49 -12.93
C GLU A 234 -7.64 -5.34 -13.48
N PRO A 235 -7.33 -5.91 -14.66
CA PRO A 235 -6.03 -5.74 -15.29
C PRO A 235 -5.75 -4.27 -15.60
N LYS A 236 -4.54 -3.78 -15.28
CA LYS A 236 -4.12 -2.39 -15.50
C LYS A 236 -4.28 -1.88 -16.94
N LYS A 237 -4.22 -2.78 -17.92
CA LYS A 237 -4.27 -2.46 -19.34
C LYS A 237 -5.25 -3.35 -20.08
N LEU A 238 -6.50 -2.90 -20.15
CA LEU A 238 -7.53 -3.50 -20.98
C LEU A 238 -7.63 -2.77 -22.32
N VAL A 239 -7.65 -3.53 -23.41
CA VAL A 239 -7.78 -3.01 -24.78
C VAL A 239 -8.93 -3.68 -25.50
N ILE A 240 -9.56 -2.96 -26.43
CA ILE A 240 -10.62 -3.53 -27.27
C ILE A 240 -10.00 -4.56 -28.22
N ALA A 241 -10.61 -5.74 -28.32
CA ALA A 241 -10.20 -6.85 -29.17
C ALA A 241 -10.41 -6.57 -30.68
N SER A 242 -9.70 -5.57 -31.21
CA SER A 242 -9.81 -5.06 -32.58
C SER A 242 -9.19 -6.00 -33.62
N GLY A 243 -9.69 -5.99 -34.85
CA GLY A 243 -9.18 -6.87 -35.91
C GLY A 243 -9.55 -8.36 -35.80
N ILE A 244 -10.32 -8.74 -34.78
CA ILE A 244 -10.92 -10.07 -34.62
C ILE A 244 -12.44 -9.93 -34.75
N PRO A 245 -13.12 -10.73 -35.60
CA PRO A 245 -14.58 -10.81 -35.65
C PRO A 245 -15.15 -11.14 -34.27
N ARG A 246 -16.17 -10.42 -33.83
CA ARG A 246 -16.69 -10.49 -32.47
C ARG A 246 -18.18 -10.19 -32.41
N ILE A 247 -18.88 -10.80 -31.46
CA ILE A 247 -20.35 -10.67 -31.36
C ILE A 247 -20.81 -9.33 -30.78
N LYS A 248 -19.94 -8.64 -30.04
CA LYS A 248 -20.19 -7.30 -29.49
C LYS A 248 -19.08 -6.35 -29.91
N HIS A 249 -19.42 -5.10 -30.17
CA HIS A 249 -18.44 -4.10 -30.57
C HIS A 249 -17.40 -3.83 -29.46
N PHE A 250 -17.83 -3.77 -28.20
CA PHE A 250 -16.97 -3.56 -27.03
C PHE A 250 -16.73 -4.90 -26.33
N MET A 251 -15.58 -5.49 -26.61
CA MET A 251 -15.07 -6.69 -25.93
C MET A 251 -13.61 -6.42 -25.61
N TYR A 252 -13.27 -6.52 -24.33
CA TYR A 252 -11.95 -6.16 -23.82
C TYR A 252 -11.14 -7.40 -23.45
N LEU A 253 -9.83 -7.27 -23.55
CA LEU A 253 -8.85 -8.24 -23.08
C LEU A 253 -7.66 -7.50 -22.49
N GLN A 254 -6.90 -8.19 -21.64
CA GLN A 254 -5.60 -7.71 -21.22
C GLN A 254 -4.70 -7.57 -22.47
N GLU A 255 -3.89 -6.51 -22.52
CA GLU A 255 -3.13 -6.12 -23.72
C GLU A 255 -2.31 -7.26 -24.33
N GLU A 256 -1.54 -8.00 -23.54
CA GLU A 256 -0.72 -9.12 -24.00
C GLU A 256 -1.56 -10.30 -24.51
N THR A 257 -2.65 -10.61 -23.81
CA THR A 257 -3.62 -11.64 -24.24
C THR A 257 -4.19 -11.27 -25.61
N TYR A 258 -4.58 -10.01 -25.81
CA TYR A 258 -5.13 -9.54 -27.08
C TYR A 258 -4.12 -9.67 -28.23
N GLN A 259 -2.87 -9.26 -28.03
CA GLN A 259 -1.87 -9.34 -29.10
C GLN A 259 -1.66 -10.78 -29.56
N ASN A 260 -1.50 -11.70 -28.60
CA ASN A 260 -1.34 -13.12 -28.91
C ASN A 260 -2.60 -13.73 -29.54
N LEU A 261 -3.80 -13.32 -29.10
CA LEU A 261 -5.04 -13.76 -29.71
C LEU A 261 -5.17 -13.29 -31.16
N LEU A 262 -4.75 -12.05 -31.45
CA LEU A 262 -4.78 -11.50 -32.81
C LEU A 262 -3.79 -12.23 -33.72
N GLU A 263 -2.60 -12.59 -33.22
CA GLU A 263 -1.64 -13.44 -33.95
C GLU A 263 -2.23 -14.82 -34.24
N MET A 264 -2.77 -15.50 -33.22
CA MET A 264 -3.42 -16.80 -33.36
C MET A 264 -4.57 -16.76 -34.37
N TYR A 265 -5.43 -15.74 -34.27
CA TYR A 265 -6.53 -15.53 -35.20
C TYR A 265 -6.04 -15.37 -36.64
N ARG A 266 -4.99 -14.57 -36.87
CA ARG A 266 -4.42 -14.35 -38.21
C ARG A 266 -3.78 -15.61 -38.80
N ALA A 267 -3.20 -16.46 -37.97
CA ALA A 267 -2.64 -17.74 -38.39
C ALA A 267 -3.76 -18.71 -38.78
N CYS A 268 -4.75 -18.91 -37.88
CA CYS A 268 -5.94 -19.71 -38.16
C CYS A 268 -6.67 -19.24 -39.43
N TYR A 269 -6.82 -17.92 -39.62
CA TYR A 269 -7.47 -17.36 -40.81
C TYR A 269 -6.77 -17.72 -42.14
N LYS A 270 -5.45 -17.97 -42.11
CA LYS A 270 -4.69 -18.36 -43.31
C LYS A 270 -4.78 -19.84 -43.63
N GLU A 271 -5.02 -20.67 -42.62
CA GLU A 271 -4.87 -22.14 -42.70
C GLU A 271 -6.20 -22.89 -42.59
N CYS A 272 -7.23 -22.28 -41.99
CA CYS A 272 -8.55 -22.86 -41.77
C CYS A 272 -9.63 -22.16 -42.59
N ASP A 273 -10.84 -22.72 -42.56
CA ASP A 273 -12.05 -22.00 -42.96
C ASP A 273 -12.19 -20.68 -42.18
N LYS A 274 -12.73 -19.68 -42.88
CA LYS A 274 -13.08 -18.41 -42.25
C LYS A 274 -14.25 -18.61 -41.29
N GLY A 275 -14.33 -17.72 -40.31
CA GLY A 275 -15.48 -17.65 -39.42
C GLY A 275 -15.16 -17.85 -37.95
N LEU A 276 -13.88 -17.95 -37.54
CA LEU A 276 -13.52 -17.84 -36.14
C LEU A 276 -14.00 -16.48 -35.59
N ILE A 277 -14.81 -16.52 -34.52
CA ILE A 277 -15.40 -15.35 -33.87
C ILE A 277 -15.14 -15.40 -32.36
N LEU A 278 -14.91 -14.23 -31.76
CA LEU A 278 -14.84 -14.02 -30.32
C LEU A 278 -16.26 -13.80 -29.75
N THR A 279 -16.70 -14.67 -28.83
CA THR A 279 -18.05 -14.65 -28.27
C THR A 279 -18.10 -14.23 -26.80
N LYS A 280 -17.05 -14.49 -26.03
CA LYS A 280 -16.90 -14.04 -24.63
C LYS A 280 -15.46 -13.60 -24.37
N SER A 281 -15.29 -12.60 -23.51
CA SER A 281 -13.99 -12.02 -23.14
C SER A 281 -14.09 -11.45 -21.73
N PHE A 282 -13.27 -10.46 -21.37
CA PHE A 282 -13.28 -9.81 -20.06
C PHE A 282 -14.69 -9.48 -19.55
N ILE A 283 -14.95 -9.89 -18.30
CA ILE A 283 -16.14 -9.53 -17.52
C ILE A 283 -15.63 -8.97 -16.20
N GLY A 284 -15.83 -7.67 -16.00
CA GLY A 284 -15.43 -6.99 -14.76
C GLY A 284 -16.32 -7.40 -13.58
N TYR A 285 -15.83 -7.14 -12.38
CA TYR A 285 -16.49 -7.50 -11.13
C TYR A 285 -17.93 -6.95 -11.06
N ASP A 286 -18.12 -5.66 -11.34
CA ASP A 286 -19.42 -4.99 -11.27
C ASP A 286 -20.43 -5.54 -12.29
N VAL A 287 -19.94 -5.90 -13.49
CA VAL A 287 -20.78 -6.50 -14.54
C VAL A 287 -21.28 -7.88 -14.11
N ALA A 288 -20.40 -8.69 -13.51
CA ALA A 288 -20.78 -10.00 -12.98
C ALA A 288 -21.76 -9.91 -11.79
N LEU A 289 -21.75 -8.80 -11.05
CA LEU A 289 -22.69 -8.57 -9.94
C LEU A 289 -24.08 -8.16 -10.43
N LEU A 290 -24.14 -7.35 -11.49
CA LEU A 290 -25.38 -6.72 -11.97
C LEU A 290 -26.13 -7.54 -13.03
N GLU A 291 -25.42 -8.42 -13.75
CA GLU A 291 -25.98 -9.16 -14.88
C GLU A 291 -25.73 -10.66 -14.73
N ASP A 292 -26.74 -11.49 -14.99
CA ASP A 292 -26.53 -12.94 -15.12
C ASP A 292 -25.75 -13.24 -16.40
N ARG A 293 -24.44 -13.43 -16.22
CA ARG A 293 -23.47 -13.78 -17.26
C ARG A 293 -22.96 -15.22 -17.12
N GLY A 294 -23.61 -16.02 -16.26
CA GLY A 294 -23.18 -17.37 -15.89
C GLY A 294 -21.81 -17.40 -15.22
N VAL A 295 -21.44 -16.34 -14.51
CA VAL A 295 -20.18 -16.21 -13.74
C VAL A 295 -20.46 -15.55 -12.41
N VAL A 296 -19.63 -15.80 -11.40
CA VAL A 296 -19.74 -15.18 -10.08
C VAL A 296 -18.67 -14.11 -9.92
N ALA A 297 -19.06 -12.91 -9.48
CA ALA A 297 -18.16 -11.77 -9.29
C ALA A 297 -17.02 -12.13 -8.33
N GLY A 298 -15.77 -11.90 -8.75
CA GLY A 298 -14.57 -12.23 -7.97
C GLY A 298 -14.17 -13.71 -7.96
N TYR A 299 -14.95 -14.61 -8.56
CA TYR A 299 -14.66 -16.06 -8.69
C TYR A 299 -14.62 -16.53 -10.16
N ASN A 300 -14.34 -15.61 -11.10
CA ASN A 300 -14.41 -15.91 -12.52
C ASN A 300 -13.10 -15.54 -13.25
N GLU A 301 -12.61 -16.46 -14.08
CA GLU A 301 -11.37 -16.24 -14.84
C GLU A 301 -11.48 -15.16 -15.93
N TYR A 302 -12.70 -14.85 -16.39
CA TYR A 302 -12.91 -13.76 -17.35
C TYR A 302 -12.47 -12.41 -16.81
N GLN A 303 -12.59 -12.18 -15.50
CA GLN A 303 -12.12 -10.97 -14.82
C GLN A 303 -10.59 -10.78 -14.91
N LEU A 304 -9.82 -11.82 -15.24
CA LEU A 304 -8.38 -11.68 -15.49
C LEU A 304 -8.06 -11.05 -16.85
N GLY A 305 -9.04 -10.97 -17.75
CA GLY A 305 -8.85 -10.48 -19.12
C GLY A 305 -8.03 -11.42 -20.00
N SER A 306 -7.74 -12.64 -19.54
CA SER A 306 -6.95 -13.67 -20.21
C SER A 306 -7.79 -14.86 -20.70
N THR A 307 -9.09 -14.90 -20.42
CA THR A 307 -10.00 -15.98 -20.85
C THR A 307 -10.93 -15.49 -21.96
N VAL A 308 -11.10 -16.33 -22.98
CA VAL A 308 -11.96 -16.05 -24.14
C VAL A 308 -12.83 -17.25 -24.49
N ASP A 309 -14.03 -16.99 -25.01
CA ASP A 309 -14.77 -17.98 -25.76
C ASP A 309 -14.64 -17.71 -27.26
N LEU A 310 -14.28 -18.76 -27.99
CA LEU A 310 -14.09 -18.79 -29.44
C LEU A 310 -15.08 -19.77 -30.07
N GLN A 311 -15.64 -19.40 -31.22
CA GLN A 311 -16.59 -20.23 -31.97
C GLN A 311 -16.39 -20.06 -33.48
N LYS A 312 -16.99 -20.95 -34.29
CA LYS A 312 -17.15 -20.75 -35.73
C LYS A 312 -18.52 -20.12 -35.99
N SER A 313 -18.55 -19.03 -36.75
CA SER A 313 -19.78 -18.34 -37.15
C SER A 313 -20.73 -19.33 -37.82
N GLU A 314 -22.03 -19.18 -37.54
CA GLU A 314 -23.11 -20.02 -38.10
C GLU A 314 -23.08 -21.50 -37.68
N ILE A 315 -22.16 -21.90 -36.79
CA ILE A 315 -22.09 -23.25 -36.20
C ILE A 315 -22.56 -23.20 -34.75
N SER A 316 -23.27 -24.24 -34.32
CA SER A 316 -23.72 -24.35 -32.94
C SER A 316 -22.53 -24.62 -32.00
N VAL A 317 -22.62 -24.20 -30.73
CA VAL A 317 -21.59 -24.49 -29.71
C VAL A 317 -21.30 -25.98 -29.60
N LYS A 318 -22.33 -26.82 -29.77
CA LYS A 318 -22.23 -28.29 -29.66
C LYS A 318 -21.44 -28.93 -30.80
N ASP A 319 -21.47 -28.30 -31.97
CA ASP A 319 -20.82 -28.81 -33.18
C ASP A 319 -19.45 -28.15 -33.41
N PHE A 320 -19.06 -27.17 -32.58
CA PHE A 320 -17.80 -26.44 -32.76
C PHE A 320 -16.59 -27.38 -32.72
N ASN A 321 -16.60 -28.40 -31.86
CA ASN A 321 -15.53 -29.39 -31.74
C ASN A 321 -15.37 -30.30 -32.97
N GLN A 322 -16.31 -30.26 -33.92
CA GLN A 322 -16.25 -31.02 -35.17
C GLN A 322 -15.70 -30.17 -36.33
N THR A 323 -15.36 -28.91 -36.07
CA THR A 323 -14.87 -27.99 -37.11
C THR A 323 -13.36 -28.12 -37.33
N ASP A 324 -12.94 -27.78 -38.54
CA ASP A 324 -11.53 -27.61 -38.92
C ASP A 324 -10.82 -26.53 -38.08
N ILE A 325 -11.51 -25.43 -37.77
CA ILE A 325 -11.01 -24.37 -36.88
C ILE A 325 -10.69 -24.94 -35.49
N TYR A 326 -11.59 -25.75 -34.91
CA TYR A 326 -11.33 -26.35 -33.59
C TYR A 326 -10.15 -27.33 -33.65
N ALA A 327 -10.07 -28.17 -34.68
CA ALA A 327 -8.94 -29.08 -34.86
C ALA A 327 -7.60 -28.30 -34.91
N TRP A 328 -7.56 -27.20 -35.67
CA TRP A 328 -6.38 -26.34 -35.73
C TRP A 328 -6.06 -25.68 -34.39
N LEU A 329 -7.06 -25.20 -33.64
CA LEU A 329 -6.85 -24.63 -32.31
C LEU A 329 -6.25 -25.66 -31.34
N MET A 330 -6.69 -26.92 -31.39
CA MET A 330 -6.12 -27.98 -30.56
C MET A 330 -4.67 -28.29 -30.90
N GLU A 331 -4.27 -28.15 -32.17
CA GLU A 331 -2.90 -28.38 -32.64
C GLU A 331 -1.98 -27.18 -32.44
N HIS A 332 -2.49 -25.93 -32.47
CA HIS A 332 -1.63 -24.74 -32.54
C HIS A 332 -1.86 -23.68 -31.46
N SER A 333 -2.97 -23.71 -30.69
CA SER A 333 -3.28 -22.62 -29.74
C SER A 333 -2.18 -22.38 -28.71
N TYR A 334 -1.48 -23.44 -28.28
CA TYR A 334 -0.40 -23.36 -27.31
C TYR A 334 0.82 -22.57 -27.82
N GLU A 335 1.07 -22.57 -29.13
CA GLU A 335 2.15 -21.79 -29.77
C GLU A 335 1.95 -20.27 -29.58
N TYR A 336 0.69 -19.87 -29.37
CA TYR A 336 0.27 -18.51 -29.09
C TYR A 336 -0.03 -18.28 -27.60
N GLY A 337 0.27 -19.26 -26.74
CA GLY A 337 0.10 -19.15 -25.29
C GLY A 337 -1.31 -19.42 -24.80
N PHE A 338 -2.20 -19.98 -25.63
CA PHE A 338 -3.55 -20.38 -25.24
C PHE A 338 -3.64 -21.88 -24.97
N ILE A 339 -4.45 -22.25 -23.99
CA ILE A 339 -4.83 -23.64 -23.72
C ILE A 339 -6.35 -23.79 -23.83
N LEU A 340 -6.82 -24.97 -24.24
CA LEU A 340 -8.21 -25.34 -24.00
C LEU A 340 -8.42 -25.46 -22.49
N ARG A 341 -9.20 -24.55 -21.90
CA ARG A 341 -9.23 -24.37 -20.45
C ARG A 341 -9.93 -25.53 -19.72
N TYR A 342 -10.96 -26.09 -20.34
CA TYR A 342 -11.77 -27.18 -19.78
C TYR A 342 -11.89 -28.36 -20.76
N PRO A 343 -10.85 -29.22 -20.86
CA PRO A 343 -10.86 -30.42 -21.70
C PRO A 343 -11.81 -31.52 -21.20
N ALA A 344 -12.28 -32.37 -22.12
CA ALA A 344 -13.27 -33.42 -21.81
C ALA A 344 -12.72 -34.54 -20.90
N ASP A 345 -11.43 -34.81 -20.96
CA ASP A 345 -10.71 -35.81 -20.16
C ASP A 345 -10.21 -35.27 -18.81
N LYS A 346 -10.51 -33.99 -18.49
CA LYS A 346 -10.02 -33.28 -17.28
C LYS A 346 -11.14 -32.70 -16.41
N VAL A 347 -12.37 -33.19 -16.54
CA VAL A 347 -13.53 -32.71 -15.76
C VAL A 347 -13.32 -32.87 -14.25
N GLU A 348 -12.80 -34.02 -13.81
CA GLU A 348 -12.53 -34.28 -12.38
C GLU A 348 -11.42 -33.37 -11.82
N VAL A 349 -10.44 -33.01 -12.65
CA VAL A 349 -9.30 -32.17 -12.26
C VAL A 349 -9.68 -30.69 -12.21
N THR A 350 -10.40 -30.21 -13.22
CA THR A 350 -10.81 -28.81 -13.34
C THR A 350 -12.04 -28.47 -12.48
N GLY A 351 -12.82 -29.47 -12.10
CA GLY A 351 -14.12 -29.29 -11.44
C GLY A 351 -15.16 -28.60 -12.34
N HIS A 352 -14.92 -28.54 -13.65
CA HIS A 352 -15.77 -27.86 -14.63
C HIS A 352 -16.13 -28.81 -15.78
N GLU A 353 -17.36 -28.72 -16.29
CA GLU A 353 -17.77 -29.50 -17.45
C GLU A 353 -16.95 -29.14 -18.70
N TYR A 354 -16.84 -30.10 -19.64
CA TYR A 354 -16.16 -29.87 -20.91
C TYR A 354 -16.67 -28.60 -21.62
N SER A 355 -15.76 -27.69 -21.98
CA SER A 355 -16.07 -26.51 -22.79
C SER A 355 -15.18 -26.47 -24.02
N PRO A 356 -15.69 -26.78 -25.23
CA PRO A 356 -14.92 -26.70 -26.47
C PRO A 356 -14.56 -25.26 -26.86
N THR A 357 -15.22 -24.26 -26.30
CA THR A 357 -15.09 -22.86 -26.74
C THR A 357 -14.15 -22.05 -25.87
N THR A 358 -13.89 -22.48 -24.63
CA THR A 358 -13.19 -21.65 -23.65
C THR A 358 -11.68 -21.87 -23.71
N PHE A 359 -10.96 -20.83 -24.10
CA PHE A 359 -9.51 -20.81 -24.15
C PHE A 359 -8.95 -19.80 -23.13
N ARG A 360 -7.85 -20.18 -22.47
CA ARG A 360 -7.16 -19.36 -21.48
C ARG A 360 -5.74 -19.07 -21.94
N TYR A 361 -5.37 -17.78 -21.97
CA TYR A 361 -3.99 -17.36 -22.13
C TYR A 361 -3.22 -17.56 -20.82
N VAL A 362 -2.10 -18.27 -20.92
CA VAL A 362 -1.15 -18.54 -19.83
C VAL A 362 0.30 -18.22 -20.22
N GLY A 363 0.51 -17.62 -21.40
CA GLY A 363 1.83 -17.41 -21.97
C GLY A 363 2.38 -18.63 -22.69
N LYS A 364 3.26 -18.40 -23.68
CA LYS A 364 3.77 -19.45 -24.58
C LYS A 364 4.54 -20.56 -23.85
N GLU A 365 5.34 -20.21 -22.84
CA GLU A 365 6.14 -21.16 -22.06
C GLU A 365 5.23 -22.17 -21.31
N ILE A 366 4.27 -21.66 -20.52
CA ILE A 366 3.35 -22.49 -19.74
C ILE A 366 2.44 -23.30 -20.66
N ALA A 367 1.88 -22.69 -21.70
CA ALA A 367 0.99 -23.38 -22.64
C ALA A 367 1.71 -24.54 -23.34
N THR A 368 2.98 -24.36 -23.72
CA THR A 368 3.81 -25.41 -24.33
C THR A 368 4.03 -26.58 -23.37
N ILE A 369 4.32 -26.30 -22.10
CA ILE A 369 4.49 -27.35 -21.07
C ILE A 369 3.19 -28.14 -20.90
N LEU A 370 2.06 -27.43 -20.74
CA LEU A 370 0.75 -28.04 -20.55
C LEU A 370 0.34 -28.90 -21.74
N HIS A 371 0.55 -28.40 -22.97
CA HIS A 371 0.26 -29.14 -24.19
C HIS A 371 1.11 -30.41 -24.31
N ASN A 372 2.43 -30.30 -24.18
CA ASN A 372 3.35 -31.43 -24.33
C ASN A 372 3.14 -32.54 -23.29
N GLN A 373 2.60 -32.20 -22.11
CA GLN A 373 2.36 -33.12 -21.01
C GLN A 373 0.89 -33.54 -20.88
N ASN A 374 0.00 -33.05 -21.74
CA ASN A 374 -1.45 -33.25 -21.65
C ASN A 374 -2.03 -32.92 -20.26
N LEU A 375 -1.72 -31.72 -19.76
CA LEU A 375 -2.10 -31.24 -18.43
C LEU A 375 -3.18 -30.16 -18.50
N ALA A 376 -4.09 -30.17 -17.54
CA ALA A 376 -4.92 -29.02 -17.20
C ALA A 376 -4.11 -27.97 -16.42
N LEU A 377 -4.62 -26.73 -16.32
CA LEU A 377 -3.94 -25.65 -15.61
C LEU A 377 -3.72 -25.96 -14.12
N GLU A 378 -4.68 -26.65 -13.51
CA GLU A 378 -4.65 -27.14 -12.12
C GLU A 378 -3.49 -28.10 -11.85
N GLU A 379 -3.00 -28.81 -12.88
CA GLU A 379 -1.89 -29.76 -12.76
C GLU A 379 -0.51 -29.10 -12.95
N TYR A 380 -0.47 -27.82 -13.32
CA TYR A 380 0.78 -27.08 -13.51
C TYR A 380 1.52 -26.90 -12.20
N LYS A 381 2.80 -27.29 -12.18
CA LYS A 381 3.71 -27.05 -11.05
C LYS A 381 4.71 -25.99 -11.45
N ASP A 382 4.67 -24.85 -10.75
CA ASP A 382 5.63 -23.78 -10.96
C ASP A 382 6.97 -24.18 -10.33
N ASN A 383 7.98 -24.44 -11.17
CA ASN A 383 9.32 -24.84 -10.71
C ASN A 383 10.22 -23.63 -10.37
N LYS A 384 9.66 -22.42 -10.32
CA LYS A 384 10.35 -21.18 -9.95
C LYS A 384 9.95 -20.80 -8.52
N GLU A 385 10.54 -21.48 -7.53
CA GLU A 385 10.65 -21.00 -6.15
C GLU A 385 11.84 -20.04 -6.01
#